data_AF-A0A9D5HHC0-F1
#
_entry.id   AF-A0A9D5HHC0-F1
#
_cell.length_a   1.000
_cell.length_b   1.000
_cell.length_c   1.000
_cell.angle_alpha   90.00
_cell.angle_beta   90.00
_cell.angle_gamma   90.00
#
_symmetry.space_group_name_H-M   'P 1'
#
loop_
_entity.id
_entity.type
_entity.pdbx_description
1 polymer ?
#
loop_
_entity_poly.entity_id
_entity_poly.type
_entity_poly.pdbx_seq_one_letter_code
_entity_poly.pdbx_strand_id
1 'polypeptide(L)'
;MKFGFEGGQTPLRRRLPRRGFKNRFSLTFQPVGLGKIAKLINAGKIDSSELINMKTLKDTGAIGKQIKDGVRLMGRGAEHIKWPIHLEVTRVTARAKEAVEAAGGSVRKVYYNKLGFRALLKPEWFEKKGRLLPKAARPPPKQQDKVDSIGRLPAPTKPIPFIIDLEQENTAATPTTS
;
A
#
# COMPACT_ATOMS: atom_id res chain seq x y z
N MET A 1 7.83 42.39 -21.94
CA MET A 1 6.46 41.82 -21.97
C MET A 1 6.28 40.85 -20.81
N LYS A 2 5.14 40.87 -20.11
CA LYS A 2 4.86 40.00 -18.96
C LYS A 2 4.30 38.65 -19.44
N PHE A 3 4.75 37.54 -18.86
CA PHE A 3 4.24 36.21 -19.20
C PHE A 3 2.71 36.15 -18.98
N GLY A 4 1.95 35.84 -20.03
CA GLY A 4 0.47 35.87 -20.02
C GLY A 4 -0.18 37.23 -20.31
N PHE A 5 0.56 38.17 -20.92
CA PHE A 5 0.02 39.42 -21.45
C PHE A 5 -0.40 39.23 -22.92
N GLU A 6 -1.71 39.42 -23.21
CA GLU A 6 -2.32 39.22 -24.54
C GLU A 6 -2.66 40.58 -25.21
N GLY A 7 -1.81 41.59 -25.06
CA GLY A 7 -1.92 42.84 -25.83
C GLY A 7 -3.14 43.72 -25.55
N GLY A 8 -3.84 43.51 -24.43
CA GLY A 8 -5.04 44.27 -24.06
C GLY A 8 -6.34 43.44 -24.08
N GLN A 9 -6.31 42.24 -24.67
CA GLN A 9 -7.41 41.29 -24.56
C GLN A 9 -7.51 40.74 -23.12
N THR A 10 -8.71 40.35 -22.66
CA THR A 10 -8.88 39.69 -21.35
C THR A 10 -8.06 38.39 -21.31
N PRO A 11 -7.07 38.19 -20.42
CA PRO A 11 -6.20 37.02 -20.52
C PRO A 11 -6.95 35.69 -20.39
N LEU A 12 -6.51 34.63 -21.08
CA LEU A 12 -7.17 33.31 -21.08
C LEU A 12 -7.49 32.77 -19.68
N ARG A 13 -6.58 32.95 -18.73
CA ARG A 13 -6.74 32.54 -17.31
C ARG A 13 -7.92 33.21 -16.58
N ARG A 14 -8.44 34.33 -17.11
CA ARG A 14 -9.63 35.04 -16.62
C ARG A 14 -10.89 34.69 -17.41
N ARG A 15 -10.75 34.25 -18.67
CA ARG A 15 -11.89 33.82 -19.51
C ARG A 15 -12.42 32.46 -19.09
N LEU A 16 -11.53 31.52 -18.76
CA LEU A 16 -11.94 30.18 -18.33
C LEU A 16 -12.45 30.18 -16.88
N PRO A 17 -13.54 29.46 -16.57
CA PRO A 17 -14.06 29.37 -15.21
C PRO A 17 -13.09 28.63 -14.30
N ARG A 18 -13.10 28.97 -13.00
CA ARG A 18 -12.34 28.22 -11.99
C ARG A 18 -13.00 26.86 -11.77
N ARG A 19 -12.25 25.77 -11.94
CA ARG A 19 -12.77 24.40 -11.80
C ARG A 19 -12.35 23.77 -10.46
N GLY A 20 -13.34 23.56 -9.60
CA GLY A 20 -13.19 22.77 -8.36
C GLY A 20 -12.16 23.32 -7.37
N PHE A 21 -11.60 22.42 -6.55
CA PHE A 21 -10.57 22.74 -5.57
C PHE A 21 -9.52 21.63 -5.51
N LYS A 22 -8.30 21.96 -5.03
CA LYS A 22 -7.25 20.96 -4.76
C LYS A 22 -7.37 20.46 -3.33
N ASN A 23 -7.67 19.17 -3.16
CA ASN A 23 -7.72 18.55 -1.84
C ASN A 23 -6.32 18.45 -1.22
N ARG A 24 -6.09 19.12 -0.08
CA ARG A 24 -4.82 19.11 0.66
C ARG A 24 -4.57 17.81 1.43
N PHE A 25 -5.63 17.07 1.75
CA PHE A 25 -5.59 15.83 2.52
C PHE A 25 -5.65 14.59 1.62
N SER A 26 -5.48 14.76 0.30
CA SER A 26 -5.45 13.64 -0.63
C SER A 26 -4.25 12.75 -0.34
N LEU A 27 -4.48 11.45 -0.21
CA LEU A 27 -3.42 10.45 -0.07
C LEU A 27 -2.91 10.05 -1.44
N THR A 28 -1.59 9.99 -1.54
CA THR A 28 -0.86 9.66 -2.77
C THR A 28 -0.05 8.38 -2.55
N PHE A 29 -0.46 7.32 -3.23
CA PHE A 29 0.20 6.02 -3.16
C PHE A 29 1.08 5.81 -4.39
N GLN A 30 2.24 5.19 -4.18
CA GLN A 30 3.13 4.84 -5.28
C GLN A 30 2.58 3.58 -5.98
N PRO A 31 2.30 3.64 -7.29
CA PRO A 31 1.86 2.47 -8.03
C PRO A 31 3.00 1.47 -8.24
N VAL A 32 2.72 0.17 -8.06
CA VAL A 32 3.63 -0.94 -8.41
C VAL A 32 2.87 -1.99 -9.21
N GLY A 33 3.44 -2.42 -10.33
CA GLY A 33 2.84 -3.44 -11.20
C GLY A 33 3.34 -4.84 -10.86
N LEU A 34 2.46 -5.84 -10.95
CA LEU A 34 2.78 -7.26 -10.76
C LEU A 34 3.92 -7.74 -11.67
N GLY A 35 3.94 -7.32 -12.93
CA GLY A 35 5.02 -7.69 -13.86
C GLY A 35 6.40 -7.16 -13.44
N LYS A 36 6.47 -6.04 -12.70
CA LYS A 36 7.74 -5.53 -12.16
C LYS A 36 8.22 -6.41 -11.00
N ILE A 37 7.30 -6.87 -10.15
CA ILE A 37 7.61 -7.79 -9.05
C ILE A 37 8.10 -9.13 -9.63
N ALA A 38 7.40 -9.67 -10.62
CA ALA A 38 7.81 -10.91 -11.30
C ALA A 38 9.21 -10.81 -11.90
N LYS A 39 9.57 -9.69 -12.53
CA LYS A 39 10.94 -9.46 -13.03
C LYS A 39 12.00 -9.46 -11.93
N LEU A 40 11.69 -8.91 -10.76
CA LEU A 40 12.62 -8.86 -9.63
C LEU A 40 12.80 -10.22 -8.96
N ILE A 41 11.75 -11.04 -8.92
CA ILE A 41 11.83 -12.42 -8.44
C ILE A 41 12.69 -13.25 -9.41
N ASN A 42 12.44 -13.15 -10.72
CA ASN A 42 13.26 -13.84 -11.72
C ASN A 42 14.75 -13.43 -11.66
N ALA A 43 15.03 -12.18 -11.28
CA ALA A 43 16.39 -11.69 -11.10
C ALA A 43 17.03 -12.10 -9.76
N GLY A 44 16.35 -12.89 -8.93
CA GLY A 44 16.83 -13.34 -7.61
C GLY A 44 16.96 -12.23 -6.58
N LYS A 45 16.28 -11.09 -6.77
CA LYS A 45 16.32 -9.95 -5.83
C LYS A 45 15.23 -10.00 -4.78
N ILE A 46 14.17 -10.77 -5.04
CA ILE A 46 13.02 -10.96 -4.16
C ILE A 46 12.79 -12.46 -4.05
N ASP A 47 12.74 -12.94 -2.81
CA ASP A 47 12.36 -14.32 -2.51
C ASP A 47 10.83 -14.42 -2.45
N SER A 48 10.25 -15.30 -3.27
CA SER A 48 8.80 -15.49 -3.33
C SER A 48 8.24 -16.22 -2.10
N SER A 49 9.09 -16.95 -1.37
CA SER A 49 8.71 -17.70 -0.17
C SER A 49 8.52 -16.79 1.05
N GLU A 50 9.11 -15.59 1.04
CA GLU A 50 9.00 -14.62 2.12
C GLU A 50 7.86 -13.61 1.87
N LEU A 51 7.51 -12.89 2.92
CA LEU A 51 6.53 -11.82 2.83
C LEU A 51 7.10 -10.60 2.11
N ILE A 52 6.52 -10.27 0.95
CA ILE A 52 6.90 -9.09 0.20
C ILE A 52 6.24 -7.85 0.81
N ASN A 53 7.00 -7.18 1.66
CA ASN A 53 6.61 -5.94 2.33
C ASN A 53 6.96 -4.68 1.51
N MET A 54 6.38 -3.54 1.89
CA MET A 54 6.74 -2.25 1.28
C MET A 54 8.22 -1.86 1.47
N LYS A 55 8.87 -2.37 2.52
CA LYS A 55 10.31 -2.22 2.73
C LYS A 55 11.12 -2.98 1.67
N THR A 56 10.81 -4.27 1.46
CA THR A 56 11.52 -5.10 0.47
C THR A 56 11.33 -4.57 -0.95
N LEU A 57 10.13 -4.07 -1.28
CA LEU A 57 9.87 -3.41 -2.56
C LEU A 57 10.72 -2.13 -2.76
N LYS A 58 10.97 -1.37 -1.70
CA LYS A 58 11.82 -0.17 -1.77
C LYS A 58 13.29 -0.56 -1.94
N ASP A 59 13.76 -1.50 -1.13
CA ASP A 59 15.16 -1.87 -1.07
C ASP A 59 15.61 -2.58 -2.37
N THR A 60 14.70 -3.28 -3.04
CA THR A 60 14.93 -3.90 -4.35
C THR A 60 14.76 -2.96 -5.55
N GLY A 61 14.33 -1.71 -5.33
CA GLY A 61 14.08 -0.73 -6.39
C GLY A 61 12.80 -0.97 -7.20
N ALA A 62 11.89 -1.80 -6.70
CA ALA A 62 10.55 -1.96 -7.28
C ALA A 62 9.78 -0.63 -7.25
N ILE A 63 10.02 0.19 -6.24
CA ILE A 63 9.42 1.51 -6.04
C ILE A 63 10.49 2.59 -5.86
N GLY A 64 10.11 3.85 -6.09
CA GLY A 64 11.03 4.99 -6.03
C GLY A 64 11.48 5.36 -4.61
N LYS A 65 12.45 6.27 -4.53
CA LYS A 65 13.08 6.71 -3.26
C LYS A 65 12.10 7.42 -2.30
N GLN A 66 11.13 8.15 -2.84
CA GLN A 66 10.18 8.95 -2.06
C GLN A 66 8.79 8.36 -2.13
N ILE A 67 8.42 7.61 -1.10
CA ILE A 67 7.08 7.07 -0.92
C ILE A 67 6.41 7.89 0.19
N LYS A 68 5.26 8.49 -0.11
CA LYS A 68 4.57 9.39 0.82
C LYS A 68 3.62 8.64 1.73
N ASP A 69 2.52 8.14 1.16
CA ASP A 69 1.41 7.56 1.94
C ASP A 69 1.31 6.04 1.79
N GLY A 70 2.22 5.41 1.04
CA GLY A 70 2.30 3.95 0.89
C GLY A 70 2.34 3.48 -0.56
N VAL A 71 1.99 2.22 -0.77
CA VAL A 71 2.10 1.52 -2.08
C VAL A 71 0.73 1.00 -2.52
N ARG A 72 0.43 1.18 -3.82
CA ARG A 72 -0.75 0.61 -4.47
C ARG A 72 -0.34 -0.45 -5.49
N LEU A 73 -0.79 -1.68 -5.28
CA LEU A 73 -0.58 -2.79 -6.20
C LEU A 73 -1.54 -2.72 -7.38
N MET A 74 -1.00 -2.90 -8.59
CA MET A 74 -1.73 -2.84 -9.87
C MET A 74 -1.51 -4.11 -10.68
N GLY A 75 -2.55 -4.56 -11.39
CA GLY A 75 -2.57 -5.82 -12.13
C GLY A 75 -1.79 -5.83 -13.46
N ARG A 76 -0.97 -4.80 -13.74
CA ARG A 76 -0.20 -4.75 -14.99
C ARG A 76 0.89 -5.83 -14.98
N GLY A 77 0.86 -6.72 -15.97
CA GLY A 77 1.81 -7.83 -16.10
C GLY A 77 1.54 -9.00 -15.14
N ALA A 78 0.26 -9.21 -14.79
CA ALA A 78 -0.19 -10.35 -13.97
C ALA A 78 0.20 -11.71 -14.56
N GLU A 79 0.20 -11.84 -15.89
CA GLU A 79 0.52 -13.07 -16.64
C GLU A 79 1.92 -13.63 -16.36
N HIS A 80 2.83 -12.83 -15.82
CA HIS A 80 4.20 -13.25 -15.54
C HIS A 80 4.39 -13.84 -14.13
N ILE A 81 3.33 -13.87 -13.31
CA ILE A 81 3.38 -14.48 -11.99
C ILE A 81 3.12 -15.97 -12.14
N LYS A 82 4.11 -16.78 -11.77
CA LYS A 82 4.06 -18.25 -11.84
C LYS A 82 4.12 -18.91 -10.46
N TRP A 83 4.37 -18.13 -9.42
CA TRP A 83 4.62 -18.63 -8.07
C TRP A 83 3.58 -18.03 -7.11
N PRO A 84 3.25 -18.73 -6.02
CA PRO A 84 2.47 -18.13 -4.94
C PRO A 84 3.28 -17.00 -4.32
N ILE A 85 2.66 -15.82 -4.22
CA ILE A 85 3.30 -14.63 -3.67
C ILE A 85 2.44 -14.08 -2.54
N HIS A 86 3.09 -13.75 -1.43
CA HIS A 86 2.44 -13.12 -0.28
C HIS A 86 2.88 -11.66 -0.16
N LEU A 87 1.92 -10.72 -0.19
CA LEU A 87 2.17 -9.28 -0.25
C LEU A 87 1.50 -8.53 0.90
N GLU A 88 2.23 -7.62 1.56
CA GLU A 88 1.66 -6.59 2.42
C GLU A 88 1.85 -5.20 1.80
N VAL A 89 0.74 -4.60 1.38
CA VAL A 89 0.72 -3.29 0.72
C VAL A 89 -0.39 -2.42 1.28
N THR A 90 -0.39 -1.12 1.00
CA THR A 90 -1.41 -0.22 1.53
C THR A 90 -2.75 -0.35 0.80
N ARG A 91 -2.71 -0.51 -0.53
CA ARG A 91 -3.90 -0.67 -1.36
C ARG A 91 -3.66 -1.61 -2.53
N VAL A 92 -4.74 -2.19 -3.03
CA VAL A 92 -4.74 -3.16 -4.14
C VAL A 92 -5.90 -2.83 -5.07
N THR A 93 -5.72 -3.02 -6.38
CA THR A 93 -6.82 -3.02 -7.35
C THR A 93 -7.48 -4.40 -7.41
N ALA A 94 -8.79 -4.49 -7.64
CA ALA A 94 -9.53 -5.76 -7.74
C ALA A 94 -8.81 -6.79 -8.65
N ARG A 95 -8.51 -6.39 -9.90
CA ARG A 95 -7.76 -7.21 -10.87
C ARG A 95 -6.40 -7.72 -10.36
N ALA A 96 -5.73 -6.96 -9.49
CA ALA A 96 -4.44 -7.40 -8.94
C ALA A 96 -4.62 -8.42 -7.82
N LYS A 97 -5.67 -8.27 -7.01
CA LYS A 97 -6.00 -9.21 -5.95
C LYS A 97 -6.37 -10.57 -6.55
N GLU A 98 -7.30 -10.56 -7.51
CA GLU A 98 -7.73 -11.77 -8.24
C GLU A 98 -6.55 -12.48 -8.91
N ALA A 99 -5.65 -11.74 -9.57
CA ALA A 99 -4.48 -12.33 -10.21
C ALA A 99 -3.50 -12.99 -9.23
N VAL A 100 -3.32 -12.42 -8.03
CA VAL A 100 -2.44 -13.00 -7.01
C VAL A 100 -3.10 -14.22 -6.36
N GLU A 101 -4.40 -14.16 -6.09
CA GLU A 101 -5.17 -15.29 -5.55
C GLU A 101 -5.23 -16.46 -6.55
N ALA A 102 -5.38 -16.18 -7.85
CA ALA A 102 -5.33 -17.19 -8.91
C ALA A 102 -3.96 -17.88 -9.01
N ALA A 103 -2.88 -17.19 -8.62
CA ALA A 103 -1.53 -17.77 -8.53
C ALA A 103 -1.28 -18.52 -7.21
N GLY A 104 -2.29 -18.65 -6.34
CA GLY A 104 -2.17 -19.30 -5.02
C GLY A 104 -1.50 -18.41 -3.96
N GLY A 105 -1.35 -17.12 -4.22
CA GLY A 105 -0.80 -16.14 -3.29
C GLY A 105 -1.85 -15.51 -2.37
N SER A 106 -1.40 -14.59 -1.51
CA SER A 106 -2.30 -13.79 -0.67
C SER A 106 -1.85 -12.33 -0.61
N VAL A 107 -2.82 -11.41 -0.51
CA VAL A 107 -2.53 -9.96 -0.42
C VAL A 107 -3.25 -9.34 0.77
N ARG A 108 -2.50 -8.69 1.65
CA ARG A 108 -3.02 -7.98 2.82
C ARG A 108 -2.92 -6.47 2.64
N LYS A 109 -4.01 -5.76 2.93
CA LYS A 109 -4.04 -4.29 2.97
C LYS A 109 -3.67 -3.80 4.37
N VAL A 110 -2.52 -3.16 4.51
CA VAL A 110 -1.98 -2.74 5.81
C VAL A 110 -1.97 -1.22 5.95
N TYR A 111 -2.42 -0.72 7.10
CA TYR A 111 -2.34 0.69 7.45
C TYR A 111 -0.99 1.04 8.11
N TYR A 112 -0.34 2.07 7.58
CA TYR A 112 0.75 2.78 8.25
C TYR A 112 0.47 4.29 8.24
N ASN A 113 0.65 4.95 9.38
CA ASN A 113 0.75 6.41 9.41
C ASN A 113 2.13 6.85 8.88
N LYS A 114 2.33 8.15 8.63
CA LYS A 114 3.61 8.65 8.07
C LYS A 114 4.84 8.30 8.92
N LEU A 115 4.69 8.33 10.25
CA LEU A 115 5.78 8.03 11.16
C LEU A 115 6.13 6.53 11.18
N GLY A 116 5.11 5.68 11.31
CA GLY A 116 5.25 4.22 11.28
C GLY A 116 5.71 3.71 9.92
N PHE A 117 5.27 4.34 8.83
CA PHE A 117 5.76 4.03 7.49
C PHE A 117 7.25 4.39 7.35
N ARG A 118 7.68 5.53 7.90
CA ARG A 118 9.11 5.85 7.97
C ARG A 118 9.89 4.83 8.80
N ALA A 119 9.34 4.39 9.93
CA ALA A 119 9.96 3.38 10.79
C ALA A 119 10.07 2.02 10.09
N LEU A 120 9.07 1.65 9.27
CA LEU A 120 9.13 0.47 8.42
C LEU A 120 10.27 0.57 7.39
N LEU A 121 10.35 1.70 6.69
CA LEU A 121 11.28 1.87 5.56
C LEU A 121 12.72 2.14 5.99
N LYS A 122 12.92 2.69 7.19
CA LYS A 122 14.20 3.19 7.71
C LYS A 122 14.28 3.04 9.24
N PRO A 123 14.31 1.81 9.78
CA PRO A 123 14.46 1.59 11.23
C PRO A 123 15.79 2.15 11.77
N GLU A 124 16.87 2.08 10.97
CA GLU A 124 18.21 2.55 11.34
C GLU A 124 18.26 4.04 11.66
N TRP A 125 17.35 4.83 11.06
CA TRP A 125 17.25 6.25 11.34
C TRP A 125 16.77 6.52 12.78
N PHE A 126 15.92 5.66 13.32
CA PHE A 126 15.42 5.79 14.70
C PHE A 126 16.52 5.44 15.69
N GLU A 127 17.24 4.33 15.44
CA GLU A 127 18.39 3.91 16.23
C GLU A 127 19.48 4.99 16.27
N LYS A 128 19.86 5.54 15.11
CA LYS A 128 20.85 6.64 15.01
C LYS A 128 20.42 7.90 15.78
N LYS A 129 19.11 8.12 15.94
CA LYS A 129 18.56 9.25 16.69
C LYS A 129 18.36 8.94 18.18
N GLY A 130 18.74 7.75 18.65
CA GLY A 130 18.51 7.30 20.03
C GLY A 130 17.03 7.15 20.35
N ARG A 131 16.18 6.89 19.35
CA ARG A 131 14.73 6.76 19.51
C ARG A 131 14.31 5.31 19.30
N LEU A 132 13.36 4.87 20.12
CA LEU A 132 12.71 3.58 19.96
C LEU A 132 11.78 3.57 18.74
N LEU A 133 11.51 2.37 18.21
CA LEU A 133 10.52 2.20 17.15
C LEU A 133 9.12 2.54 17.69
N PRO A 134 8.33 3.36 16.96
CA PRO A 134 6.99 3.72 17.38
C PRO A 134 6.07 2.49 17.34
N LYS A 135 5.10 2.45 18.26
CA LYS A 135 4.00 1.48 18.20
C LYS A 135 3.12 1.74 16.98
N ALA A 136 2.48 0.68 16.49
CA ALA A 136 1.55 0.73 15.38
C ALA A 136 0.34 1.61 15.71
N ALA A 137 0.07 2.62 14.89
CA ALA A 137 -1.06 3.54 15.09
C ALA A 137 -2.34 2.98 14.47
N ARG A 138 -3.48 3.15 15.15
CA ARG A 138 -4.79 2.77 14.62
C ARG A 138 -5.16 3.60 13.38
N PRO A 139 -5.90 3.04 12.41
CA PRO A 139 -6.39 3.80 11.27
C PRO A 139 -7.38 4.90 11.72
N PRO A 140 -7.41 6.05 11.05
CA PRO A 140 -8.50 6.99 11.19
C PRO A 140 -9.80 6.36 10.67
N PRO A 141 -10.98 6.73 11.21
CA PRO A 141 -12.26 6.11 10.82
C PRO A 141 -12.50 6.02 9.31
N LYS A 142 -12.14 7.06 8.55
CA LYS A 142 -12.29 7.09 7.07
C LYS A 142 -11.46 6.04 6.31
N GLN A 143 -10.49 5.41 6.97
CA GLN A 143 -9.60 4.41 6.42
C GLN A 143 -9.81 3.02 7.01
N GLN A 144 -10.55 2.90 8.11
CA GLN A 144 -10.73 1.64 8.85
C GLN A 144 -11.23 0.53 7.92
N ASP A 145 -12.28 0.79 7.15
CA ASP A 145 -12.90 -0.23 6.27
C ASP A 145 -12.08 -0.56 5.02
N LYS A 146 -11.01 0.21 4.76
CA LYS A 146 -10.18 0.06 3.54
C LYS A 146 -8.98 -0.83 3.78
N VAL A 147 -8.61 -1.03 5.03
CA VAL A 147 -7.41 -1.76 5.45
C VAL A 147 -7.84 -2.97 6.25
N ASP A 148 -7.13 -4.07 6.07
CA ASP A 148 -7.44 -5.33 6.74
C ASP A 148 -6.69 -5.43 8.07
N SER A 149 -5.58 -4.70 8.22
CA SER A 149 -4.77 -4.74 9.44
C SER A 149 -3.95 -3.48 9.68
N ILE A 150 -3.41 -3.41 10.90
CA ILE A 150 -2.47 -2.39 11.33
C ILE A 150 -1.05 -2.91 11.11
N GLY A 151 -0.18 -2.06 10.58
CA GLY A 151 1.20 -2.39 10.33
C GLY A 151 2.01 -2.62 11.59
N ARG A 152 2.57 -3.82 11.75
CA ARG A 152 3.48 -4.17 12.85
C ARG A 152 4.92 -3.77 12.52
N LEU A 153 5.68 -3.45 13.56
CA LEU A 153 7.12 -3.18 13.51
C LEU A 153 7.80 -4.04 14.58
N PRO A 154 8.94 -4.71 14.30
CA PRO A 154 9.60 -4.82 13.00
C PRO A 154 8.76 -5.58 11.97
N ALA A 155 9.12 -5.44 10.68
CA ALA A 155 8.36 -6.06 9.60
C ALA A 155 8.38 -7.60 9.73
N PRO A 156 7.22 -8.29 9.62
CA PRO A 156 7.21 -9.75 9.65
C PRO A 156 7.91 -10.31 8.40
N THR A 157 8.75 -11.33 8.59
CA THR A 157 9.46 -12.00 7.49
C THR A 157 8.59 -13.12 6.87
N LYS A 158 7.83 -13.83 7.71
CA LYS A 158 6.96 -14.91 7.26
C LYS A 158 5.57 -14.38 6.93
N PRO A 159 4.93 -14.91 5.87
CA PRO A 159 3.55 -14.58 5.58
C PRO A 159 2.66 -15.08 6.71
N ILE A 160 1.84 -14.18 7.25
CA ILE A 160 0.86 -14.53 8.27
C ILE A 160 -0.39 -15.03 7.53
N PRO A 161 -0.95 -16.20 7.88
CA PRO A 161 -2.22 -16.63 7.30
C PRO A 161 -3.29 -15.57 7.58
N PHE A 162 -4.15 -15.30 6.60
CA PHE A 162 -5.34 -14.47 6.82
C PHE A 162 -6.25 -15.26 7.75
N ILE A 163 -6.15 -15.03 9.06
CA ILE A 163 -7.17 -15.46 9.99
C ILE A 163 -8.34 -14.51 9.70
N ILE A 164 -9.34 -15.03 8.99
CA ILE A 164 -10.65 -14.42 8.94
C ILE A 164 -11.19 -14.64 10.35
N ASP A 165 -11.37 -13.59 11.13
CA ASP A 165 -11.96 -13.73 12.47
C ASP A 165 -13.31 -14.44 12.30
N LEU A 166 -13.37 -15.71 12.74
CA LEU A 166 -14.56 -16.58 12.75
C LEU A 166 -15.60 -16.11 13.79
N GLU A 167 -15.73 -14.80 13.99
CA GLU A 167 -16.66 -14.22 14.96
C GLU A 167 -18.12 -14.21 14.47
N GLN A 168 -18.40 -14.70 13.25
CA GLN A 168 -19.77 -14.82 12.73
C GLN A 168 -20.41 -16.21 12.85
N GLU A 169 -19.69 -17.25 13.29
CA GLU A 169 -20.31 -18.58 13.49
C GLU A 169 -20.82 -18.81 14.93
N ASN A 170 -20.28 -18.10 15.93
CA ASN A 170 -20.69 -18.31 17.34
C ASN A 170 -21.99 -17.59 17.76
N THR A 171 -22.58 -16.77 16.88
CA THR A 171 -23.91 -16.17 17.13
C THR A 171 -25.06 -17.00 16.55
N ALA A 172 -24.79 -18.02 15.73
CA ALA A 172 -25.81 -18.89 15.14
C ALA A 172 -26.04 -20.22 15.90
N ALA A 173 -25.26 -20.51 16.94
CA ALA A 173 -25.24 -21.81 17.62
C ALA A 173 -25.81 -21.79 19.06
N THR A 174 -26.76 -20.91 19.36
CA THR A 174 -27.66 -21.10 20.51
C THR A 174 -29.05 -21.50 20.03
N PRO A 175 -29.34 -22.80 19.86
CA PRO A 175 -30.72 -23.24 19.81
C PRO A 175 -31.32 -23.06 21.20
N THR A 176 -32.16 -22.02 21.35
CA THR A 176 -33.09 -21.91 22.46
C THR A 176 -33.90 -23.20 22.54
N THR A 177 -33.58 -24.05 23.51
CA THR A 177 -34.34 -25.26 23.82
C THR A 177 -34.98 -25.05 25.19
N SER A 178 -36.32 -25.08 25.18
CA SER A 178 -37.29 -25.15 26.29
C SER A 178 -37.25 -24.06 27.37
#